data_AF-G4FLU2-F1
#
_entry.id   AF-G4FLU2-F1
#
_cell.length_a   1.000
_cell.length_b   1.000
_cell.length_c   1.000
_cell.angle_alpha   90.00
_cell.angle_beta   90.00
_cell.angle_gamma   90.00
#
_symmetry.space_group_name_H-M   'P 1'
#
loop_
_entity.id
_entity.type
_entity.pdbx_description
1 polymer ?
#
loop_
_entity_poly.entity_id
_entity_poly.type
_entity_poly.pdbx_seq_one_letter_code
_entity_poly.pdbx_strand_id
1 'polypeptide(L)' 'MDDFKYMVGESSEALRSISDGLDTKSSSYRIVRDDLQEDSITKFRFANYDDAYDELERFYGDLCCSDERVEYSIVSI' A
#
# COMPACT_ATOMS: atom_id res chain seq x y z
N MET A 1 -44.12 -11.30 24.15
CA MET A 1 -42.76 -10.81 23.84
C MET A 1 -41.79 -11.91 24.27
N ASP A 2 -41.69 -13.04 23.58
CA ASP A 2 -41.13 -13.25 22.23
C ASP A 2 -39.63 -12.90 22.19
N ASP A 3 -38.82 -13.97 22.18
CA ASP A 3 -37.55 -14.13 21.45
C ASP A 3 -36.55 -12.96 21.49
N PHE A 4 -35.66 -12.97 22.49
CA PHE A 4 -34.28 -12.48 22.29
C PHE A 4 -33.31 -13.66 22.35
N LYS A 5 -33.62 -14.65 21.50
CA LYS A 5 -32.65 -15.56 20.93
C LYS A 5 -31.65 -14.72 20.15
N TYR A 6 -30.36 -14.91 20.40
CA TYR A 6 -29.21 -14.82 19.47
C TYR A 6 -27.94 -14.57 20.30
N MET A 7 -27.54 -15.59 21.06
CA MET A 7 -26.11 -15.87 21.19
C MET A 7 -25.67 -16.43 19.84
N VAL A 8 -25.16 -15.57 18.95
CA VAL A 8 -24.46 -16.01 17.74
C VAL A 8 -22.98 -16.13 18.08
N GLY A 9 -22.55 -17.38 18.18
CA GLY A 9 -21.24 -17.87 17.77
C GLY A 9 -20.01 -17.19 18.37
N GLU A 10 -19.44 -17.82 19.39
CA GLU A 10 -17.98 -17.90 19.47
C GLU A 10 -17.41 -18.43 18.14
N SER A 11 -16.33 -17.78 17.70
CA SER A 11 -15.25 -18.37 16.92
C SER A 11 -15.61 -18.94 15.55
N SER A 12 -15.51 -18.09 14.53
CA SER A 12 -15.06 -18.53 13.20
C SER A 12 -13.76 -17.80 12.84
N GLU A 13 -12.68 -18.21 13.50
CA GLU A 13 -11.43 -18.67 12.88
C GLU A 13 -11.07 -18.09 11.52
N ALA A 14 -9.86 -17.50 11.49
CA ALA A 14 -9.08 -17.16 10.32
C ALA A 14 -9.80 -16.18 9.37
N LEU A 15 -9.61 -14.88 9.64
CA LEU A 15 -9.30 -13.98 8.54
C LEU A 15 -8.04 -14.52 7.87
N ARG A 16 -8.29 -15.42 6.94
CA ARG A 16 -7.45 -15.87 5.84
C ARG A 16 -6.50 -14.73 5.54
N SER A 17 -5.27 -14.86 6.03
CA SER A 17 -4.13 -14.13 5.51
C SER A 17 -3.93 -14.64 4.10
N ILE A 18 -4.82 -14.21 3.21
CA ILE A 18 -4.46 -14.01 1.82
C ILE A 18 -3.59 -12.76 1.81
N SER A 19 -2.37 -12.89 2.35
CA SER A 19 -1.26 -12.25 1.66
C SER A 19 -1.22 -12.98 0.33
N ASP A 20 -2.02 -12.43 -0.58
CA ASP A 20 -1.95 -12.64 -2.01
C ASP A 20 -0.48 -12.81 -2.33
N GLY A 21 -0.15 -13.98 -2.86
CA GLY A 21 1.21 -14.29 -3.26
C GLY A 21 1.57 -13.32 -4.38
N LEU A 22 2.02 -12.13 -4.01
CA LEU A 22 2.70 -11.24 -4.91
C LEU A 22 3.90 -12.06 -5.37
N ASP A 23 3.87 -12.36 -6.65
CA ASP A 23 4.83 -13.16 -7.33
C ASP A 23 6.23 -12.72 -6.90
N THR A 24 7.01 -13.66 -6.37
CA THR A 24 8.44 -13.50 -6.10
C THR A 24 9.23 -13.43 -7.42
N LYS A 25 8.72 -12.70 -8.39
CA LYS A 25 9.48 -12.22 -9.51
C LYS A 25 10.41 -11.17 -8.93
N SER A 26 11.69 -11.32 -9.21
CA SER A 26 12.75 -10.37 -8.86
C SER A 26 12.60 -9.02 -9.58
N SER A 27 11.37 -8.57 -9.77
CA SER A 27 11.01 -7.27 -10.32
C SER A 27 11.17 -6.28 -9.18
N SER A 28 12.20 -5.44 -9.31
CA SER A 28 12.34 -4.33 -8.37
C SER A 28 11.32 -3.28 -8.77
N TYR A 29 10.72 -2.60 -7.80
CA TYR A 29 9.81 -1.50 -8.03
C TYR A 29 10.50 -0.20 -7.61
N ARG A 30 10.21 0.87 -8.33
CA ARG A 30 10.69 2.22 -8.00
C ARG A 30 9.58 3.21 -8.21
N ILE A 31 9.52 4.18 -7.31
CA ILE A 31 8.60 5.29 -7.39
C ILE A 31 9.24 6.37 -8.27
N VAL A 32 8.49 6.86 -9.24
CA VAL A 32 8.92 7.93 -10.16
C VAL A 32 7.94 9.08 -10.09
N ARG A 33 8.47 10.31 -10.07
CA ARG A 33 7.68 11.54 -10.21
C ARG A 33 7.47 11.81 -11.69
N ASP A 34 6.30 12.32 -12.06
CA ASP A 34 6.01 12.73 -13.43
C ASP A 34 6.89 13.92 -13.89
N ASP A 35 7.27 14.78 -12.93
CA ASP A 35 8.17 15.92 -13.16
C ASP A 35 9.65 15.53 -13.38
N LEU A 36 9.97 14.22 -13.39
CA LEU A 36 11.32 13.66 -13.53
C LEU A 36 12.33 14.10 -12.46
N GLN A 37 11.88 14.79 -11.41
CA GLN A 37 12.72 15.15 -10.27
C GLN A 37 13.01 13.96 -9.37
N GLU A 38 14.22 13.96 -8.79
CA GLU A 38 14.66 12.96 -7.83
C GLU A 38 14.44 13.45 -6.40
N ASP A 39 13.74 12.64 -5.61
CA ASP A 39 13.29 12.96 -4.27
C ASP A 39 13.74 11.92 -3.28
N SER A 40 13.42 12.15 -2.00
CA SER A 40 13.70 11.16 -0.96
C SER A 40 13.02 9.83 -1.29
N ILE A 41 11.78 9.86 -1.77
CA ILE A 41 11.02 8.66 -2.09
C ILE A 41 11.42 7.99 -3.40
N THR A 42 11.78 8.76 -4.43
CA THR A 42 12.15 8.19 -5.74
C THR A 42 13.54 7.56 -5.76
N LYS A 43 14.31 7.68 -4.68
CA LYS A 43 15.59 6.99 -4.48
C LYS A 43 15.43 5.59 -3.89
N PHE A 44 14.27 5.27 -3.31
CA PHE A 44 14.02 3.95 -2.77
C PHE A 44 13.73 2.94 -3.88
N ARG A 45 14.16 1.71 -3.62
CA ARG A 45 13.95 0.56 -4.50
C ARG A 45 13.33 -0.53 -3.66
N PHE A 46 12.18 -0.99 -4.09
CA PHE A 46 11.36 -1.95 -3.36
C PHE A 46 11.41 -3.29 -4.07
N ALA A 47 11.32 -4.38 -3.31
CA ALA A 47 11.19 -5.71 -3.90
C ALA A 47 9.73 -6.02 -4.27
N ASN A 48 8.78 -5.27 -3.71
CA ASN A 48 7.34 -5.50 -3.85
C ASN A 48 6.62 -4.19 -4.18
N TYR A 49 5.49 -4.30 -4.88
CA TYR A 49 4.62 -3.16 -5.15
C TYR A 49 3.98 -2.61 -3.87
N ASP A 50 3.57 -3.49 -2.97
CA ASP A 50 2.91 -3.14 -1.70
C ASP A 50 3.82 -2.26 -0.81
N ASP A 51 5.09 -2.64 -0.67
CA ASP A 51 6.11 -1.90 0.07
C ASP A 51 6.36 -0.50 -0.53
N ALA A 52 6.36 -0.41 -1.87
CA ALA A 52 6.44 0.87 -2.57
C ALA A 52 5.18 1.73 -2.35
N TYR A 53 4.01 1.10 -2.30
CA TYR A 53 2.74 1.80 -2.11
C TYR A 53 2.59 2.34 -0.69
N ASP A 54 2.98 1.56 0.33
CA ASP A 54 2.97 2.00 1.74
C ASP A 54 3.83 3.26 1.95
N GLU A 55 5.06 3.24 1.43
CA GLU A 55 5.95 4.39 1.54
C GLU A 55 5.43 5.60 0.73
N LEU A 56 4.79 5.37 -0.41
CA LEU A 56 4.16 6.43 -1.21
C LEU A 56 2.98 7.07 -0.49
N GLU A 57 2.09 6.27 0.10
CA GLU A 57 0.96 6.75 0.88
C GLU A 57 1.44 7.57 2.09
N ARG A 58 2.47 7.07 2.79
CA ARG A 58 3.09 7.77 3.90
C ARG A 58 3.66 9.13 3.48
N PHE A 59 4.35 9.18 2.34
CA PHE A 59 4.89 10.42 1.80
C PHE A 59 3.79 11.41 1.42
N TYR A 60 2.69 10.94 0.81
CA TYR A 60 1.51 11.77 0.54
C TYR A 60 0.82 12.27 1.82
N GLY A 61 0.91 11.54 2.92
CA GLY A 61 0.44 11.99 4.23
C GLY A 61 1.30 13.11 4.83
N ASP A 62 2.60 13.13 4.51
CA ASP A 62 3.55 14.15 4.98
C ASP A 62 3.52 15.42 4.09
N LEU A 63 3.18 15.28 2.80
CA LEU A 63 2.95 16.39 1.88
C LEU A 63 1.76 17.27 2.36
N CYS A 64 2.10 18.44 2.89
CA CYS A 64 1.12 19.42 3.35
C CYS A 64 0.26 19.94 2.19
N CYS A 65 -1.04 20.12 2.42
CA CYS A 65 -2.09 20.44 1.44
C CYS A 65 -1.88 21.69 0.55
N SER A 66 -0.80 22.45 0.73
CA SER A 66 -0.47 23.64 -0.06
C SER A 66 0.54 23.37 -1.19
N ASP A 67 1.16 22.19 -1.22
CA ASP A 67 2.10 21.83 -2.28
C ASP A 67 1.33 21.42 -3.55
N GLU A 68 1.85 21.80 -4.71
CA GLU A 68 1.35 21.29 -5.99
C GLU A 68 1.39 19.75 -5.93
N ARG A 69 0.23 19.09 -6.06
CA ARG A 69 0.19 17.63 -5.98
C ARG A 69 0.91 17.05 -7.19
N VAL A 70 2.19 16.74 -7.01
CA VAL A 70 2.96 16.02 -8.01
C VAL A 70 2.40 14.60 -8.10
N GLU A 71 2.22 14.13 -9.32
CA GLU A 71 1.81 12.75 -9.56
C GLU A 71 3.04 11.83 -9.47
N TYR A 72 2.87 10.74 -8.75
CA TYR A 72 3.87 9.69 -8.60
C TYR A 72 3.32 8.39 -9.17
N SER A 73 4.17 7.67 -9.89
CA SER A 73 3.86 6.35 -10.45
C SER A 73 4.85 5.31 -9.94
N ILE A 74 4.38 4.09 -9.72
CA ILE A 74 5.24 2.95 -9.34
C ILE A 74 5.53 2.15 -10.61
N VAL A 75 6.80 2.03 -10.97
CA VAL A 75 7.25 1.29 -12.16
C VAL A 75 8.09 0.08 -11.77
N SER A 76 7.89 -1.03 -12.46
CA SER A 76 8.76 -2.21 -12.37
C SER A 76 10.03 -2.01 -13.20
N ILE A 77 11.20 -2.32 -12.65
CA ILE A 77 12.52 -2.12 -13.27
C ILE A 77 13.42 -3.35 -13.14
#